data_AF-A0A9D7HV63-F1
#
_entry.id   AF-A0A9D7HV63-F1
#
_cell.length_a   1.000
_cell.length_b   1.000
_cell.length_c   1.000
_cell.angle_alpha   90.00
_cell.angle_beta   90.00
_cell.angle_gamma   90.00
#
_symmetry.space_group_name_H-M   'P 1'
#
loop_
_entity.id
_entity.type
_entity.pdbx_description
1 polymer ?
#
loop_
_entity_poly.entity_id
_entity_poly.type
_entity_poly.pdbx_seq_one_letter_code
_entity_poly.pdbx_strand_id
1 'polypeptide(L)'
;MSIFTPFKFRYDLLKDAAPTRVTYNVSYARQYSEAWHLFKLNQLEPYEFNDNHLSDPKLTLADKERFLSYNQACILNSTLNPLPSRGILQKFAFSQFMGTFGIPTPRSYGLFDPDFGYTPNRESFRSVEDIKRVIDANNLTEFVIKPAGGAKGTGITVITSRRGDKFISGDEQEFDFAALHKLMLDAFKSNMPRHRDCVLLQERIKQHPAFDAINPNCTNTIRV
;
A
#
# COMPACT_ATOMS: atom_id res chain seq x y z
N MET A 1 -12.85 -5.11 18.35
CA MET A 1 -14.10 -4.97 17.58
C MET A 1 -14.68 -3.60 17.88
N SER A 2 -14.88 -2.76 16.88
CA SER A 2 -15.64 -1.52 17.03
C SER A 2 -17.10 -1.91 17.30
N ILE A 3 -17.70 -1.41 18.38
CA ILE A 3 -19.14 -1.59 18.64
C ILE A 3 -19.86 -0.69 17.64
N PHE A 4 -20.20 -1.22 16.48
CA PHE A 4 -21.07 -0.51 15.54
C PHE A 4 -22.48 -0.50 16.12
N THR A 5 -22.99 0.70 16.41
CA THR A 5 -24.42 0.87 16.64
C THR A 5 -25.14 0.76 15.29
N PRO A 6 -26.38 0.25 15.24
CA PRO A 6 -27.19 0.24 14.02
C PRO A 6 -27.29 1.63 13.37
N PHE A 7 -27.25 2.68 14.17
CA PHE A 7 -27.23 4.07 13.71
C PHE A 7 -25.97 4.41 12.90
N LYS A 8 -24.78 4.07 13.41
CA LYS A 8 -23.52 4.31 12.69
C LYS A 8 -23.45 3.49 11.41
N PHE A 9 -23.85 2.21 11.47
CA PHE A 9 -23.90 1.35 10.29
C PHE A 9 -24.78 1.94 9.19
N ARG A 10 -25.99 2.40 9.56
CA ARG A 10 -26.91 3.04 8.62
C ARG A 10 -26.31 4.31 8.02
N TYR A 11 -25.69 5.16 8.83
CA TYR A 11 -25.07 6.40 8.38
C TYR A 11 -23.95 6.12 7.37
N ASP A 12 -23.04 5.22 7.70
CA ASP A 12 -21.90 4.87 6.85
C ASP A 12 -22.37 4.23 5.53
N LEU A 13 -23.39 3.36 5.57
CA LEU A 13 -23.97 2.80 4.36
C LEU A 13 -24.58 3.88 3.46
N LEU A 14 -25.39 4.77 4.02
CA LEU A 14 -26.12 5.78 3.24
C LEU A 14 -25.20 6.84 2.64
N LYS A 15 -24.09 7.16 3.31
CA LYS A 15 -23.07 8.08 2.81
C LYS A 15 -22.55 7.65 1.43
N ASP A 16 -22.38 6.35 1.23
CA ASP A 16 -21.74 5.79 0.04
C ASP A 16 -22.73 5.04 -0.89
N ALA A 17 -24.01 4.92 -0.52
CA ALA A 17 -25.05 4.19 -1.26
C ALA A 17 -25.70 4.98 -2.42
N ALA A 18 -25.47 6.29 -2.52
CA ALA A 18 -26.11 7.12 -3.56
C ALA A 18 -25.65 6.76 -4.99
N PRO A 19 -24.36 6.56 -5.28
CA PRO A 19 -23.90 6.15 -6.61
C PRO A 19 -24.46 4.79 -7.02
N THR A 20 -24.36 3.79 -6.15
CA THR A 20 -24.84 2.42 -6.42
C THR A 20 -26.35 2.37 -6.62
N ARG A 21 -27.12 3.17 -5.85
CA ARG A 21 -28.57 3.33 -6.07
C ARG A 21 -28.89 3.77 -7.48
N VAL A 22 -28.22 4.82 -7.96
CA VAL A 22 -28.48 5.40 -9.29
C VAL A 22 -28.07 4.40 -10.37
N THR A 23 -26.91 3.76 -10.22
CA THR A 23 -26.39 2.78 -11.17
C THR A 23 -27.30 1.55 -11.29
N TYR A 24 -27.79 1.01 -10.18
CA TYR A 24 -28.49 -0.27 -10.14
C TYR A 24 -30.01 -0.16 -9.98
N ASN A 25 -30.53 1.05 -9.80
CA ASN A 25 -31.95 1.32 -9.56
C ASN A 25 -32.53 0.50 -8.39
N VAL A 26 -31.80 0.43 -7.26
CA VAL A 26 -32.20 -0.34 -6.06
C VAL A 26 -32.50 0.58 -4.87
N SER A 27 -33.58 0.30 -4.14
CA SER A 27 -33.99 1.15 -3.01
C SER A 27 -32.99 1.12 -1.85
N TYR A 28 -32.91 2.22 -1.08
CA TYR A 28 -32.10 2.26 0.14
C TYR A 28 -32.53 1.21 1.18
N ALA A 29 -33.83 0.90 1.25
CA ALA A 29 -34.35 -0.11 2.15
C ALA A 29 -33.78 -1.50 1.80
N ARG A 30 -33.71 -1.83 0.51
CA ARG A 30 -33.09 -3.08 0.04
C ARG A 30 -31.60 -3.11 0.39
N GLN A 31 -30.85 -2.06 0.02
CA GLN A 31 -29.41 -1.99 0.30
C GLN A 31 -29.12 -2.11 1.80
N TYR A 32 -29.89 -1.43 2.64
CA TYR A 32 -29.76 -1.52 4.10
C TYR A 32 -30.05 -2.93 4.61
N SER A 33 -31.14 -3.54 4.16
CA SER A 33 -31.51 -4.90 4.58
C SER A 33 -30.44 -5.92 4.20
N GLU A 34 -29.98 -5.90 2.95
CA GLU A 34 -28.95 -6.82 2.45
C GLU A 34 -27.59 -6.57 3.13
N ALA A 35 -27.14 -5.33 3.24
CA ALA A 35 -25.88 -5.00 3.90
C ALA A 35 -25.91 -5.36 5.39
N TRP A 36 -27.02 -5.13 6.09
CA TRP A 36 -27.17 -5.51 7.49
C TRP A 36 -27.16 -7.02 7.69
N HIS A 37 -27.84 -7.76 6.79
CA HIS A 37 -27.79 -9.22 6.77
C HIS A 37 -26.36 -9.74 6.61
N LEU A 38 -25.62 -9.22 5.62
CA LEU A 38 -24.23 -9.60 5.39
C LEU A 38 -23.36 -9.24 6.59
N PHE A 39 -23.46 -8.02 7.13
CA PHE A 39 -22.76 -7.64 8.35
C PHE A 39 -22.98 -8.62 9.51
N LYS A 40 -24.22 -9.08 9.71
CA LYS A 40 -24.55 -10.08 10.74
C LYS A 40 -23.98 -11.46 10.44
N LEU A 41 -23.97 -11.87 9.18
CA LEU A 41 -23.47 -13.17 8.74
C LEU A 41 -21.94 -13.26 8.78
N ASN A 42 -21.28 -12.26 8.21
CA ASN A 42 -19.87 -12.35 7.82
C ASN A 42 -19.04 -11.10 8.20
N GLN A 43 -19.59 -10.16 9.00
CA GLN A 43 -18.93 -8.91 9.42
C GLN A 43 -18.50 -8.01 8.25
N LEU A 44 -19.20 -8.07 7.12
CA LEU A 44 -19.01 -7.19 5.97
C LEU A 44 -19.42 -5.76 6.32
N GLU A 45 -18.45 -4.86 6.26
CA GLU A 45 -18.66 -3.45 6.60
C GLU A 45 -19.42 -2.71 5.48
N PRO A 46 -20.14 -1.61 5.77
CA PRO A 46 -20.91 -0.88 4.77
C PRO A 46 -20.12 -0.44 3.53
N TYR A 47 -18.87 -0.04 3.70
CA TYR A 47 -18.02 0.38 2.57
C TYR A 47 -17.71 -0.80 1.64
N GLU A 48 -17.53 -2.01 2.18
CA GLU A 48 -17.27 -3.22 1.39
C GLU A 48 -18.49 -3.59 0.54
N PHE A 49 -19.70 -3.37 1.05
CA PHE A 49 -20.93 -3.61 0.30
C PHE A 49 -20.98 -2.75 -0.97
N ASN A 50 -20.61 -1.47 -0.84
CA ASN A 50 -20.63 -0.51 -1.94
C ASN A 50 -19.44 -0.70 -2.90
N ASP A 51 -18.22 -0.84 -2.36
CA ASP A 51 -16.98 -0.99 -3.13
C ASP A 51 -16.98 -2.26 -3.99
N ASN A 52 -17.63 -3.34 -3.52
CA ASN A 52 -17.76 -4.59 -4.27
C ASN A 52 -19.08 -4.70 -5.05
N HIS A 53 -19.82 -3.61 -5.17
CA HIS A 53 -21.05 -3.53 -5.94
C HIS A 53 -22.09 -4.59 -5.57
N LEU A 54 -22.16 -4.99 -4.29
CA LEU A 54 -23.08 -6.04 -3.83
C LEU A 54 -24.55 -5.61 -3.89
N SER A 55 -24.82 -4.34 -4.18
CA SER A 55 -26.14 -3.82 -4.52
C SER A 55 -26.67 -4.24 -5.89
N ASP A 56 -25.82 -4.81 -6.77
CA ASP A 56 -26.22 -5.20 -8.14
C ASP A 56 -27.39 -6.21 -8.07
N PRO A 57 -28.55 -5.92 -8.70
CA PRO A 57 -29.70 -6.83 -8.71
C PRO A 57 -29.44 -8.14 -9.44
N LYS A 58 -28.39 -8.25 -10.27
CA LYS A 58 -27.99 -9.49 -10.94
C LYS A 58 -27.39 -10.52 -9.97
N LEU A 59 -26.91 -10.07 -8.82
CA LEU A 59 -26.39 -10.94 -7.76
C LEU A 59 -27.56 -11.41 -6.87
N THR A 60 -27.70 -12.72 -6.72
CA THR A 60 -28.64 -13.30 -5.75
C THR A 60 -28.13 -13.08 -4.32
N LEU A 61 -28.99 -13.23 -3.32
CA LEU A 61 -28.54 -13.17 -1.93
C LEU A 61 -27.47 -14.24 -1.64
N ALA A 62 -27.65 -15.44 -2.18
CA ALA A 62 -26.69 -16.54 -2.03
C ALA A 62 -25.31 -16.22 -2.64
N ASP A 63 -25.26 -15.47 -3.75
CA ASP A 63 -23.99 -15.00 -4.33
C ASP A 63 -23.29 -14.01 -3.39
N LYS A 64 -24.06 -13.10 -2.80
CA LYS A 64 -23.54 -12.09 -1.85
C LYS A 64 -23.05 -12.72 -0.55
N GLU A 65 -23.71 -13.77 -0.06
CA GLU A 65 -23.32 -14.50 1.15
C GLU A 65 -21.98 -15.25 0.99
N ARG A 66 -21.59 -15.59 -0.24
CA ARG A 66 -20.27 -16.19 -0.53
C ARG A 66 -19.13 -15.17 -0.49
N PHE A 67 -19.43 -13.88 -0.39
CA PHE A 67 -18.42 -12.85 -0.30
C PHE A 67 -17.69 -12.93 1.04
N LEU A 68 -16.37 -12.96 0.98
CA LEU A 68 -15.51 -12.98 2.17
C LEU A 68 -15.20 -11.53 2.57
N SER A 69 -15.65 -11.10 3.75
CA SER A 69 -15.35 -9.74 4.22
C SER A 69 -13.86 -9.56 4.47
N TYR A 70 -13.38 -8.32 4.43
CA TYR A 70 -12.03 -7.93 4.79
C TYR A 70 -11.68 -8.41 6.21
N ASN A 71 -12.61 -8.26 7.16
CA ASN A 71 -12.43 -8.73 8.53
C ASN A 71 -12.23 -10.25 8.60
N GLN A 72 -13.05 -11.02 7.89
CA GLN A 72 -12.88 -12.47 7.80
C GLN A 72 -11.59 -12.85 7.08
N ALA A 73 -11.25 -12.16 5.99
CA ALA A 73 -10.00 -12.36 5.27
C ALA A 73 -8.79 -12.09 6.17
N CYS A 74 -8.82 -11.05 7.02
CA CYS A 74 -7.78 -10.81 8.02
C CYS A 74 -7.69 -11.93 9.05
N ILE A 75 -8.83 -12.43 9.56
CA ILE A 75 -8.87 -13.56 10.50
C ILE A 75 -8.29 -14.82 9.85
N LEU A 76 -8.75 -15.18 8.65
CA LEU A 76 -8.25 -16.32 7.89
C LEU A 76 -6.75 -16.17 7.59
N ASN A 77 -6.33 -15.01 7.09
CA ASN A 77 -4.93 -14.72 6.82
C ASN A 77 -4.07 -14.87 8.09
N SER A 78 -4.58 -14.44 9.25
CA SER A 78 -3.89 -14.65 10.52
C SER A 78 -3.87 -16.13 10.95
N THR A 79 -4.95 -16.86 10.71
CA THR A 79 -5.07 -18.26 11.15
C THR A 79 -4.22 -19.19 10.29
N LEU A 80 -4.21 -18.94 8.97
CA LEU A 80 -3.54 -19.76 7.98
C LEU A 80 -2.05 -19.39 7.80
N ASN A 81 -1.64 -18.15 8.11
CA ASN A 81 -0.23 -17.77 8.07
C ASN A 81 0.40 -17.80 9.48
N PRO A 82 1.33 -18.75 9.74
CA PRO A 82 1.96 -18.89 11.03
C PRO A 82 2.70 -17.60 11.41
N LEU A 83 2.69 -17.23 12.70
CA LEU A 83 3.28 -15.98 13.18
C LEU A 83 4.71 -15.72 12.67
N PRO A 84 5.62 -16.71 12.60
CA PRO A 84 6.96 -16.52 12.05
C PRO A 84 6.98 -16.06 10.58
N SER A 85 6.02 -16.47 9.75
CA SER A 85 6.00 -16.11 8.32
C SER A 85 5.47 -14.70 8.08
N ARG A 86 4.69 -14.13 9.01
CA ARG A 86 4.10 -12.79 8.84
C ARG A 86 5.15 -11.69 8.76
N GLY A 87 6.32 -11.88 9.37
CA GLY A 87 7.45 -10.96 9.28
C GLY A 87 8.01 -10.83 7.85
N ILE A 88 7.91 -11.90 7.05
CA ILE A 88 8.36 -11.92 5.64
C ILE A 88 7.53 -10.95 4.80
N LEU A 89 6.28 -10.65 5.17
CA LEU A 89 5.41 -9.73 4.43
C LEU A 89 5.87 -8.27 4.50
N GLN A 90 6.86 -7.94 5.34
CA GLN A 90 7.49 -6.63 5.31
C GLN A 90 8.27 -6.44 4.02
N LYS A 91 8.05 -5.33 3.30
CA LYS A 91 8.55 -5.12 1.92
C LYS A 91 10.05 -5.43 1.75
N PHE A 92 10.88 -5.05 2.73
CA PHE A 92 12.32 -5.33 2.70
C PHE A 92 12.65 -6.81 2.93
N ALA A 93 12.06 -7.44 3.95
CA ALA A 93 12.27 -8.87 4.22
C ALA A 93 11.73 -9.74 3.07
N PHE A 94 10.60 -9.33 2.49
CA PHE A 94 9.97 -9.97 1.35
C PHE A 94 10.90 -10.01 0.13
N SER A 95 11.53 -8.87 -0.23
CA SER A 95 12.41 -8.81 -1.40
C SER A 95 13.64 -9.71 -1.23
N GLN A 96 14.22 -9.74 -0.03
CA GLN A 96 15.34 -10.64 0.29
C GLN A 96 14.91 -12.12 0.21
N PHE A 97 13.76 -12.46 0.81
CA PHE A 97 13.22 -13.82 0.78
C PHE A 97 12.90 -14.29 -0.65
N MET A 98 12.25 -13.47 -1.47
CA MET A 98 11.97 -13.81 -2.86
C MET A 98 13.26 -13.97 -3.68
N GLY A 99 14.28 -13.16 -3.38
CA GLY A 99 15.61 -13.29 -3.95
C GLY A 99 16.24 -14.67 -3.72
N THR A 100 16.01 -15.31 -2.57
CA THR A 100 16.55 -16.67 -2.32
C THR A 100 15.93 -17.75 -3.21
N PHE A 101 14.76 -17.49 -3.80
CA PHE A 101 14.11 -18.37 -4.77
C PHE A 101 14.36 -17.95 -6.23
N GLY A 102 15.22 -16.96 -6.47
CA GLY A 102 15.45 -16.42 -7.81
C GLY A 102 14.24 -15.67 -8.39
N ILE A 103 13.27 -15.30 -7.55
CA ILE A 103 12.11 -14.51 -7.99
C ILE A 103 12.55 -13.03 -8.05
N PRO A 104 12.51 -12.40 -9.24
CA PRO A 104 12.96 -11.03 -9.38
C PRO A 104 12.03 -10.08 -8.60
N THR A 105 12.64 -9.22 -7.79
CA THR A 105 11.96 -8.11 -7.13
C THR A 105 12.77 -6.83 -7.34
N PRO A 106 12.16 -5.64 -7.29
CA PRO A 106 12.92 -4.40 -7.43
C PRO A 106 14.00 -4.32 -6.35
N ARG A 107 15.24 -4.04 -6.74
CA ARG A 107 16.38 -4.08 -5.82
C ARG A 107 16.20 -3.11 -4.66
N SER A 108 16.28 -3.61 -3.42
CA SER A 108 16.27 -2.78 -2.22
C SER A 108 17.70 -2.32 -1.90
N TYR A 109 17.94 -1.01 -1.92
CA TYR A 109 19.26 -0.44 -1.62
C TYR A 109 19.49 -0.24 -0.12
N GLY A 110 18.42 -0.02 0.64
CA GLY A 110 18.49 0.06 2.09
C GLY A 110 17.14 0.35 2.73
N LEU A 111 17.04 -0.02 4.02
CA LEU A 111 15.94 0.33 4.91
C LEU A 111 16.44 1.46 5.82
N PHE A 112 16.02 2.68 5.53
CA PHE A 112 16.36 3.85 6.34
C PHE A 112 15.53 3.83 7.62
N ASP A 113 16.22 4.03 8.73
CA ASP A 113 15.67 4.22 10.07
C ASP A 113 16.73 4.92 10.94
N PRO A 114 16.40 6.01 11.67
CA PRO A 114 17.38 6.74 12.47
C PRO A 114 18.06 5.89 13.54
N ASP A 115 17.35 4.92 14.09
CA ASP A 115 17.82 4.10 15.21
C ASP A 115 18.51 2.83 14.71
N PHE A 116 17.95 2.18 13.69
CA PHE A 116 18.40 0.86 13.27
C PHE A 116 18.64 0.69 11.77
N GLY A 117 18.54 1.74 10.95
CA GLY A 117 18.58 1.64 9.49
C GLY A 117 19.83 0.93 8.94
N TYR A 118 19.65 0.14 7.87
CA TYR A 118 20.69 -0.69 7.27
C TYR A 118 20.53 -0.99 5.77
N THR A 119 21.64 -1.29 5.10
CA THR A 119 21.69 -1.83 3.72
C THR A 119 21.58 -3.36 3.70
N PRO A 120 21.35 -4.03 2.56
CA PRO A 120 21.38 -5.50 2.47
C PRO A 120 22.69 -6.13 3.00
N ASN A 121 23.80 -5.40 2.92
CA ASN A 121 25.11 -5.82 3.43
C ASN A 121 25.31 -5.49 4.93
N ARG A 122 24.26 -5.06 5.63
CA ARG A 122 24.24 -4.67 7.05
C ARG A 122 25.09 -3.44 7.39
N GLU A 123 25.39 -2.60 6.41
CA GLU A 123 26.00 -1.30 6.66
C GLU A 123 24.95 -0.32 7.19
N SER A 124 25.37 0.70 7.95
CA SER A 124 24.47 1.75 8.46
C SER A 124 23.67 2.42 7.33
N PHE A 125 22.43 2.82 7.60
CA PHE A 125 21.65 3.64 6.68
C PHE A 125 20.73 4.60 7.43
N ARG A 126 21.32 5.61 8.09
CA ARG A 126 20.65 6.43 9.12
C ARG A 126 20.85 7.93 8.98
N SER A 127 21.91 8.36 8.29
CA SER A 127 22.29 9.77 8.15
C SER A 127 22.32 10.25 6.69
N VAL A 128 22.57 11.54 6.51
CA VAL A 128 22.81 12.16 5.20
C VAL A 128 24.00 11.51 4.49
N GLU A 129 25.08 11.25 5.22
CA GLU A 129 26.31 10.64 4.71
C GLU A 129 26.07 9.20 4.27
N ASP A 130 25.26 8.45 5.02
CA ASP A 130 24.84 7.12 4.63
C ASP A 130 24.00 7.14 3.34
N ILE A 131 23.08 8.11 3.21
CA ILE A 131 22.30 8.30 1.97
C ILE A 131 23.22 8.57 0.79
N LYS A 132 24.17 9.50 0.95
CA LYS A 132 25.16 9.81 -0.06
C LYS A 132 25.97 8.59 -0.46
N ARG A 133 26.51 7.86 0.52
CA ARG A 133 27.30 6.65 0.29
C ARG A 133 26.52 5.58 -0.48
N VAL A 134 25.27 5.30 -0.09
CA VAL A 134 24.45 4.28 -0.76
C VAL A 134 24.11 4.69 -2.19
N ILE A 135 23.75 5.95 -2.42
CA ILE A 135 23.43 6.47 -3.75
C ILE A 135 24.68 6.45 -4.65
N ASP A 136 25.83 6.91 -4.15
CA ASP A 136 27.07 6.99 -4.92
C ASP A 136 27.66 5.61 -5.21
N ALA A 137 27.70 4.70 -4.24
CA ALA A 137 28.22 3.35 -4.43
C ALA A 137 27.44 2.52 -5.46
N ASN A 138 26.15 2.84 -5.66
CA ASN A 138 25.30 2.17 -6.65
C ASN A 138 25.11 3.01 -7.94
N ASN A 139 25.75 4.17 -8.05
CA ASN A 139 25.59 5.12 -9.17
C ASN A 139 24.11 5.44 -9.46
N LEU A 140 23.30 5.67 -8.42
CA LEU A 140 21.86 5.85 -8.58
C LEU A 140 21.54 7.22 -9.19
N THR A 141 20.85 7.18 -10.32
CA THR A 141 20.25 8.36 -10.98
C THR A 141 18.72 8.38 -10.85
N GLU A 142 18.12 7.22 -10.62
CA GLU A 142 16.68 7.01 -10.51
C GLU A 142 16.38 5.99 -9.42
N PHE A 143 15.39 6.27 -8.57
CA PHE A 143 15.02 5.38 -7.47
C PHE A 143 13.67 5.77 -6.88
N VAL A 144 13.15 4.94 -5.99
CA VAL A 144 11.90 5.15 -5.26
C VAL A 144 12.21 5.20 -3.77
N ILE A 145 11.68 6.21 -3.10
CA ILE A 145 11.61 6.33 -1.64
C ILE A 145 10.17 6.01 -1.24
N LYS A 146 9.97 5.06 -0.33
CA LYS A 146 8.61 4.73 0.15
C LYS A 146 8.57 4.19 1.57
N PRO A 147 7.49 4.44 2.33
CA PRO A 147 7.28 3.79 3.61
C PRO A 147 7.27 2.26 3.52
N ALA A 148 7.95 1.61 4.47
CA ALA A 148 7.91 0.17 4.65
C ALA A 148 6.48 -0.27 5.01
N GLY A 149 5.83 0.44 5.94
CA GLY A 149 4.41 0.34 6.25
C GLY A 149 3.61 1.38 5.47
N GLY A 150 2.80 0.94 4.51
CA GLY A 150 2.00 1.85 3.68
C GLY A 150 1.23 1.10 2.61
N ALA A 151 0.03 1.59 2.30
CA ALA A 151 -0.88 1.02 1.33
C ALA A 151 -1.22 2.05 0.23
N LYS A 152 -1.66 1.57 -0.94
CA LYS A 152 -2.20 2.38 -2.04
C LYS A 152 -1.31 3.55 -2.51
N GLY A 153 0.01 3.42 -2.39
CA GLY A 153 0.96 4.40 -2.91
C GLY A 153 1.16 5.66 -2.05
N THR A 154 0.54 5.73 -0.86
CA THR A 154 0.72 6.87 0.04
C THR A 154 2.18 6.99 0.51
N GLY A 155 2.72 8.20 0.44
CA GLY A 155 4.08 8.52 0.89
C GLY A 155 5.20 8.08 -0.06
N ILE A 156 4.88 7.70 -1.30
CA ILE A 156 5.90 7.34 -2.29
C ILE A 156 6.45 8.61 -2.95
N THR A 157 7.76 8.74 -2.98
CA THR A 157 8.48 9.74 -3.80
C THR A 157 9.32 9.01 -4.83
N VAL A 158 9.14 9.36 -6.10
CA VAL A 158 9.89 8.78 -7.22
C VAL A 158 10.92 9.80 -7.68
N ILE A 159 12.20 9.44 -7.64
CA ILE A 159 13.29 10.21 -8.24
C ILE A 159 13.51 9.72 -9.67
N THR A 160 13.41 10.65 -10.62
CA THR A 160 13.43 10.41 -12.07
C THR A 160 14.74 10.83 -12.73
N SER A 161 15.56 11.65 -12.07
CA SER A 161 16.91 11.96 -12.53
C SER A 161 17.80 12.51 -11.42
N ARG A 162 19.12 12.54 -11.69
CA ARG A 162 20.15 13.13 -10.83
C ARG A 162 21.08 14.03 -11.66
N ARG A 163 21.47 15.19 -11.12
CA ARG A 163 22.45 16.12 -11.69
C ARG A 163 23.42 16.56 -10.59
N GLY A 164 24.62 15.96 -10.54
CA GLY A 164 25.54 16.17 -9.43
C GLY A 164 24.91 15.72 -8.11
N ASP A 165 24.78 16.63 -7.14
CA ASP A 165 24.16 16.36 -5.83
C ASP A 165 22.68 16.77 -5.75
N LYS A 166 22.04 17.01 -6.92
CA LYS A 166 20.62 17.33 -7.04
C LYS A 166 19.83 16.18 -7.64
N PHE A 167 18.63 15.93 -7.11
CA PHE A 167 17.71 14.87 -7.50
C PHE A 167 16.38 15.49 -7.92
N ILE A 168 15.85 15.08 -9.07
CA ILE A 168 14.56 15.55 -9.57
C ILE A 168 13.55 14.44 -9.38
N SER A 169 12.39 14.79 -8.83
CA SER A 169 11.27 13.88 -8.61
C SER A 169 10.30 13.85 -9.79
N GLY A 170 9.36 12.91 -9.78
CA GLY A 170 8.33 12.79 -10.82
C GLY A 170 7.38 13.98 -10.92
N ASP A 171 7.28 14.81 -9.89
CA ASP A 171 6.54 16.07 -9.88
C ASP A 171 7.46 17.30 -10.00
N GLU A 172 8.67 17.12 -10.54
CA GLU A 172 9.67 18.16 -10.82
C GLU A 172 10.19 18.91 -9.58
N GLN A 173 9.97 18.39 -8.37
CA GLN A 173 10.62 18.93 -7.17
C GLN A 173 12.09 18.52 -7.12
N GLU A 174 12.95 19.46 -6.72
CA GLU A 174 14.38 19.26 -6.55
C GLU A 174 14.72 18.94 -5.09
N PHE A 175 15.57 17.93 -4.89
CA PHE A 175 16.11 17.54 -3.60
C PHE A 175 17.64 17.54 -3.66
N ASP A 176 18.30 17.93 -2.56
CA ASP A 176 19.67 17.52 -2.28
C ASP A 176 19.67 16.40 -1.22
N PHE A 177 20.85 15.93 -0.80
CA PHE A 177 20.95 14.87 0.21
C PHE A 177 20.32 15.23 1.56
N ALA A 178 20.40 16.49 1.99
CA ALA A 178 19.80 16.93 3.24
C ALA A 178 18.26 16.94 3.12
N ALA A 179 17.73 17.38 1.98
CA ALA A 179 16.30 17.34 1.69
C ALA A 179 15.78 15.90 1.59
N LEU A 180 16.53 14.97 0.99
CA LEU A 180 16.18 13.55 0.96
C LEU A 180 16.17 12.93 2.36
N HIS A 181 17.17 13.26 3.19
CA HIS A 181 17.20 12.81 4.59
C HIS A 181 16.00 13.33 5.37
N LYS A 182 15.68 14.62 5.24
CA LYS A 182 14.48 15.22 5.85
C LYS A 182 13.19 14.56 5.35
N LEU A 183 13.06 14.31 4.05
CA LEU A 183 11.92 13.60 3.47
C LEU A 183 11.76 12.20 4.10
N MET A 184 12.86 11.45 4.23
CA MET A 184 12.84 10.14 4.87
C MET A 184 12.44 10.28 6.34
N LEU A 185 12.95 11.25 7.08
CA LEU A 185 12.56 11.53 8.48
C LEU A 185 11.09 11.95 8.63
N ASP A 186 10.57 12.77 7.73
CA ASP A 186 9.18 13.25 7.81
C ASP A 186 8.19 12.14 7.45
N ALA A 187 8.58 11.19 6.59
CA ALA A 187 7.83 9.96 6.38
C ALA A 187 7.73 9.10 7.65
N PHE A 188 8.60 9.30 8.67
CA PHE A 188 8.44 8.63 9.98
C PHE A 188 7.23 9.11 10.76
N LYS A 189 6.75 10.32 10.50
CA LYS A 189 5.69 10.93 11.31
C LYS A 189 4.29 10.47 10.89
N SER A 190 4.18 9.35 10.20
CA SER A 190 2.89 8.80 9.82
C SER A 190 2.14 8.44 11.12
N ASN A 191 0.97 9.04 11.37
CA ASN A 191 0.16 8.76 12.57
C ASN A 191 -0.47 7.34 12.56
N MET A 192 0.16 6.38 11.88
CA MET A 192 -0.31 5.00 11.73
C MET A 192 0.16 4.18 12.94
N PRO A 193 -0.72 3.85 13.91
CA PRO A 193 -0.32 3.36 15.25
C PRO A 193 0.37 1.98 15.29
N ARG A 194 0.70 1.37 14.15
CA ARG A 194 1.11 -0.05 14.04
C ARG A 194 2.25 -0.32 13.06
N HIS A 195 2.83 0.70 12.45
CA HIS A 195 4.01 0.52 11.59
C HIS A 195 5.16 1.27 12.24
N ARG A 196 6.29 0.59 12.49
CA ARG A 196 7.55 1.33 12.67
C ARG A 196 7.81 2.00 11.32
N ASP A 197 7.91 3.31 11.32
CA ASP A 197 7.84 4.11 10.11
C ASP A 197 9.15 4.13 9.31
N CYS A 198 9.78 2.97 9.11
CA CYS A 198 10.98 2.86 8.32
C CYS A 198 10.71 3.21 6.85
N VAL A 199 11.72 3.74 6.16
CA VAL A 199 11.62 4.12 4.76
C VAL A 199 12.51 3.23 3.91
N LEU A 200 12.00 2.76 2.79
CA LEU A 200 12.72 1.94 1.84
C LEU A 200 13.27 2.79 0.70
N LEU A 201 14.57 2.65 0.41
CA LEU A 201 15.18 3.11 -0.84
C LEU A 201 15.24 1.92 -1.81
N GLN A 202 14.58 2.02 -2.97
CA GLN A 202 14.41 0.92 -3.91
C GLN A 202 14.63 1.35 -5.37
N GLU A 203 14.97 0.39 -6.21
CA GLU A 203 14.99 0.54 -7.67
C GLU A 203 13.68 1.08 -8.23
N ARG A 204 13.78 2.03 -9.16
CA ARG A 204 12.67 2.49 -9.98
C ARG A 204 12.53 1.56 -11.19
N ILE A 205 11.42 0.83 -11.26
CA ILE A 205 11.11 -0.02 -12.40
C ILE A 205 10.62 0.83 -13.57
N LYS A 206 11.29 0.71 -14.72
CA LYS A 206 10.82 1.24 -16.00
C LYS A 206 9.91 0.20 -16.65
N GLN A 207 8.70 0.59 -17.00
CA GLN A 207 7.78 -0.31 -17.67
C GLN A 207 8.09 -0.42 -19.16
N HIS A 208 7.44 -1.37 -19.82
CA HIS A 208 7.58 -1.54 -21.26
C HIS A 208 7.00 -0.32 -22.01
N PRO A 209 7.61 0.15 -23.11
CA PRO A 209 7.16 1.34 -23.84
C PRO A 209 5.68 1.31 -24.26
N ALA A 210 5.15 0.12 -24.59
CA ALA A 210 3.73 -0.04 -24.92
C ALA A 210 2.79 0.31 -23.74
N PHE A 211 3.21 0.05 -22.49
CA PHE A 211 2.46 0.45 -21.30
C PHE A 211 2.69 1.92 -20.94
N ASP A 212 3.89 2.44 -21.17
CA ASP A 212 4.17 3.89 -21.03
C ASP A 212 3.28 4.72 -21.95
N ALA A 213 3.02 4.26 -23.18
CA ALA A 213 2.13 4.94 -24.12
C ALA A 213 0.68 5.05 -23.61
N ILE A 214 0.26 4.15 -22.71
CA ILE A 214 -1.09 4.15 -22.12
C ILE A 214 -1.11 4.95 -20.82
N ASN A 215 -0.12 4.75 -19.96
CA ASN A 215 -0.03 5.41 -18.67
C ASN A 215 1.45 5.64 -18.27
N PRO A 216 2.04 6.78 -18.65
CA PRO A 216 3.47 7.06 -18.41
C PRO A 216 3.78 7.41 -16.95
N ASN A 217 2.75 7.68 -16.15
CA ASN A 217 2.90 8.24 -14.81
C ASN A 217 2.91 7.19 -13.71
N CYS A 218 2.54 5.94 -14.01
CA CYS A 218 2.67 4.84 -13.07
C CYS A 218 3.01 3.53 -13.74
N THR A 219 3.71 2.67 -13.00
CA THR A 219 3.98 1.30 -13.43
C THR A 219 2.69 0.50 -13.41
N ASN A 220 2.28 0.00 -14.57
CA ASN A 220 1.15 -0.92 -14.67
C ASN A 220 1.47 -2.23 -13.91
N THR A 221 0.50 -2.74 -13.16
CA THR A 221 0.67 -3.97 -12.36
C THR A 221 -0.46 -4.94 -12.63
N ILE A 222 -0.14 -6.23 -12.64
CA ILE A 222 -1.12 -7.32 -12.65
C ILE A 222 -1.15 -7.90 -11.24
N ARG A 223 -2.34 -8.04 -10.67
CA ARG A 223 -2.55 -8.73 -9.40
C ARG A 223 -2.93 -10.17 -9.70
N VAL A 224 -2.11 -11.10 -9.20
CA VAL A 224 -2.31 -12.55 -9.26
C VAL A 224 -2.81 -13.04 -7.91
#